data_AF-A0A2U2X690-F1
#
_entry.id   AF-A0A2U2X690-F1
#
_cell.length_a   1.000
_cell.length_b   1.000
_cell.length_c   1.000
_cell.angle_alpha   90.00
_cell.angle_beta   90.00
_cell.angle_gamma   90.00
#
_symmetry.space_group_name_H-M   'P 1'
#
loop_
_entity.id
_entity.type
_entity.pdbx_description
1 polymer ?
#
loop_
_entity_poly.entity_id
_entity_poly.type
_entity_poly.pdbx_seq_one_letter_code
_entity_poly.pdbx_strand_id
1 'polypeptide(L)'
;MVEKILKAKHWQIFILMIGIPLVFQIFMMLTMFSDLDTDSNPDHKKIIGIFQFFPVIMILYISVFFSWFWSIGIGLQNKVPASIKMKIKKFKIFFFIPLIYITLLSIGMGISFSGYSFSNNFFPNNLGLMLPLIILPLHLFSMFCMFYMLYFCSKTIKTVELQKEVSFGEFIGEFFSLWFYPIGIWFIQPKINKLAKKIEEIQDIGKNDNI
;
A
#
# COMPACT_ATOMS: atom_id res chain seq x y z
N MET A 1 -16.19 -0.52 6.33
CA MET A 1 -15.23 -0.37 5.21
C MET A 1 -14.22 -1.52 5.19
N VAL A 2 -13.53 -1.78 6.29
CA VAL A 2 -12.54 -2.87 6.44
C VAL A 2 -13.06 -4.25 6.00
N GLU A 3 -14.26 -4.64 6.42
CA GLU A 3 -14.86 -5.92 6.04
C GLU A 3 -15.10 -6.07 4.54
N LYS A 4 -15.45 -4.97 3.85
CA LYS A 4 -15.65 -5.00 2.39
C LYS A 4 -14.34 -5.33 1.67
N ILE A 5 -13.21 -4.82 2.15
CA ILE A 5 -11.88 -5.11 1.59
C ILE A 5 -11.45 -6.54 1.92
N LEU A 6 -11.71 -7.02 3.13
CA LEU A 6 -11.46 -8.41 3.51
C LEU A 6 -12.27 -9.42 2.69
N LYS A 7 -13.44 -9.02 2.19
CA LYS A 7 -14.35 -9.85 1.38
C LYS A 7 -14.21 -9.57 -0.13
N ALA A 8 -13.38 -8.60 -0.53
CA ALA A 8 -13.16 -8.27 -1.93
C ALA A 8 -12.44 -9.41 -2.67
N LYS A 9 -12.78 -9.59 -3.95
CA LYS A 9 -12.09 -10.58 -4.80
C LYS A 9 -10.68 -10.08 -5.12
N HIS A 10 -9.72 -11.01 -5.21
CA HIS A 10 -8.32 -10.71 -5.54
C HIS A 10 -8.17 -9.83 -6.79
N TRP A 11 -8.95 -10.08 -7.84
CA TRP A 11 -8.90 -9.29 -9.07
C TRP A 11 -9.35 -7.83 -8.88
N GLN A 12 -10.26 -7.53 -7.95
CA GLN A 12 -10.71 -6.16 -7.69
C GLN A 12 -9.56 -5.33 -7.10
N ILE A 13 -8.86 -5.91 -6.12
CA ILE A 13 -7.70 -5.27 -5.50
C ILE A 13 -6.54 -5.17 -6.51
N PHE A 14 -6.33 -6.22 -7.30
CA PHE A 14 -5.30 -6.24 -8.34
C PHE A 14 -5.53 -5.17 -9.41
N ILE A 15 -6.76 -5.01 -9.93
CA ILE A 15 -7.05 -3.97 -10.94
C ILE A 15 -6.84 -2.57 -10.35
N LEU A 16 -7.30 -2.32 -9.13
CA LEU A 16 -7.15 -1.01 -8.50
C LEU A 16 -5.69 -0.67 -8.17
N MET A 17 -4.90 -1.65 -7.72
CA MET A 17 -3.50 -1.43 -7.33
C MET A 17 -2.51 -1.52 -8.50
N ILE A 18 -2.74 -2.39 -9.47
CA ILE A 18 -1.78 -2.68 -10.55
C ILE A 18 -2.37 -2.32 -11.90
N GLY A 19 -3.61 -2.70 -12.18
CA GLY A 19 -4.26 -2.47 -13.48
C GLY A 19 -4.33 -1.00 -13.86
N ILE A 20 -4.87 -0.15 -12.98
CA ILE A 20 -4.99 1.30 -13.25
C ILE A 20 -3.61 1.96 -13.43
N PRO A 21 -2.64 1.80 -12.49
CA PRO A 21 -1.31 2.36 -12.70
C PRO A 21 -0.58 1.83 -13.93
N LEU A 22 -0.74 0.55 -14.27
CA LEU A 22 -0.10 -0.05 -15.45
C LEU A 22 -0.67 0.53 -16.76
N VAL A 23 -2.00 0.65 -16.87
CA VAL A 23 -2.64 1.27 -18.03
C VAL A 23 -2.22 2.73 -18.16
N PHE A 24 -2.17 3.47 -17.05
CA PHE A 24 -1.67 4.84 -17.03
C PHE A 24 -0.20 4.93 -17.47
N GLN A 25 0.65 4.02 -17.00
CA GLN A 25 2.07 3.97 -17.37
C GLN A 25 2.27 3.65 -18.85
N ILE A 26 1.52 2.68 -19.39
CA ILE A 26 1.56 2.36 -20.83
C ILE A 26 1.09 3.56 -21.64
N PHE A 27 -0.01 4.21 -21.23
CA PHE A 27 -0.51 5.41 -21.90
C PHE A 27 0.54 6.53 -21.92
N MET A 28 1.16 6.84 -20.76
CA MET A 28 2.26 7.82 -20.69
C MET A 28 3.41 7.44 -21.63
N MET A 29 3.84 6.18 -21.61
CA MET A 29 4.92 5.70 -22.47
C MET A 29 4.59 5.88 -23.96
N LEU A 30 3.38 5.52 -24.39
CA LEU A 30 2.93 5.69 -25.78
C LEU A 30 2.93 7.17 -26.20
N THR A 31 2.44 8.07 -25.33
CA THR A 31 2.46 9.51 -25.64
C THR A 31 3.87 10.09 -25.74
N MET A 32 4.82 9.58 -24.94
CA MET A 32 6.21 10.02 -25.02
C MET A 32 6.86 9.52 -26.32
N PHE A 33 6.58 8.29 -26.74
CA PHE A 33 7.10 7.77 -28.01
C PHE A 33 6.51 8.47 -29.23
N SER A 34 5.22 8.82 -29.24
CA SER A 34 4.60 9.51 -30.37
C SER A 34 5.17 10.91 -30.63
N ASP A 35 5.66 11.58 -29.58
CA ASP A 35 6.26 12.91 -29.70
C ASP A 35 7.74 12.87 -30.17
N LEU A 36 8.38 11.69 -30.18
CA LEU A 36 9.76 11.50 -30.68
C LEU A 36 9.83 11.34 -32.20
N ASP A 37 8.76 10.84 -32.84
CA ASP A 37 8.69 10.58 -34.29
C ASP A 37 8.38 11.84 -35.11
N THR A 38 8.08 12.97 -34.46
CA THR A 38 7.89 14.26 -35.11
C THR A 38 9.19 15.07 -35.08
N ASP A 39 9.79 15.33 -36.25
CA ASP A 39 10.96 16.22 -36.46
C ASP A 39 10.78 17.69 -35.96
N SER A 40 9.65 17.98 -35.32
CA SER A 40 9.36 19.25 -34.67
C SER A 40 9.71 19.19 -33.19
N ASN A 41 10.52 20.16 -32.75
CA ASN A 41 10.85 20.48 -31.35
C ASN A 41 9.77 19.97 -30.36
N PRO A 42 10.06 18.99 -29.49
CA PRO A 42 9.05 18.31 -28.70
C PRO A 42 8.19 19.33 -27.95
N ASP A 43 6.88 19.21 -28.05
CA ASP A 43 5.94 20.08 -27.35
C ASP A 43 6.00 19.76 -25.85
N HIS A 44 7.00 20.34 -25.18
CA HIS A 44 7.29 20.15 -23.76
C HIS A 44 6.06 20.37 -22.87
N LYS A 45 5.06 21.14 -23.33
CA LYS A 45 3.81 21.37 -22.61
C LYS A 45 2.92 20.13 -22.56
N LYS A 46 2.87 19.32 -23.61
CA LYS A 46 2.11 18.05 -23.62
C LYS A 46 2.71 17.04 -22.66
N ILE A 47 4.03 16.90 -22.67
CA ILE A 47 4.77 16.01 -21.77
C ILE A 47 4.52 16.43 -20.31
N ILE A 48 4.75 17.69 -19.96
CA ILE A 48 4.52 18.21 -18.60
C ILE A 48 3.04 18.05 -18.19
N GLY A 49 2.11 18.27 -19.13
CA GLY A 49 0.68 18.12 -18.90
C GLY A 49 0.23 16.70 -18.57
N ILE A 50 0.96 15.65 -18.99
CA ILE A 50 0.60 14.28 -18.62
C ILE A 50 1.13 13.89 -17.23
N PHE A 51 2.29 14.44 -16.83
CA PHE A 51 2.91 14.20 -15.53
C PHE A 51 2.08 14.74 -14.36
N GLN A 52 1.21 15.74 -14.59
CA GLN A 52 0.32 16.27 -13.55
C GLN A 52 -0.66 15.21 -12.99
N PHE A 53 -0.96 14.16 -13.76
CA PHE A 53 -1.85 13.07 -13.33
C PHE A 53 -1.13 12.00 -12.51
N PHE A 54 0.21 11.92 -12.58
CA PHE A 54 0.99 10.92 -11.86
C PHE A 54 0.75 10.93 -10.33
N PRO A 55 0.78 12.08 -9.63
CA PRO A 55 0.43 12.16 -8.20
C PRO A 55 -0.98 11.66 -7.88
N VAL A 56 -1.96 11.89 -8.77
CA VAL A 56 -3.34 11.44 -8.56
C VAL A 56 -3.41 9.92 -8.60
N ILE A 57 -2.73 9.30 -9.56
CA ILE A 57 -2.61 7.84 -9.66
C ILE A 57 -1.84 7.27 -8.46
N MET A 58 -0.79 7.95 -7.99
CA MET A 58 -0.07 7.57 -6.77
C MET A 58 -0.97 7.61 -5.54
N ILE A 59 -1.76 8.68 -5.34
CA ILE A 59 -2.67 8.80 -4.20
C ILE A 59 -3.72 7.70 -4.22
N LEU A 60 -4.25 7.37 -5.40
CA LEU A 60 -5.16 6.23 -5.56
C LEU A 60 -4.48 4.92 -5.14
N TYR A 61 -3.27 4.66 -5.66
CA TYR A 61 -2.49 3.48 -5.32
C TYR A 61 -2.23 3.37 -3.81
N ILE A 62 -1.72 4.45 -3.18
CA ILE A 62 -1.44 4.54 -1.74
C ILE A 62 -2.71 4.24 -0.95
N SER A 63 -3.83 4.86 -1.33
CA SER A 63 -5.11 4.68 -0.64
C SER A 63 -5.55 3.22 -0.65
N VAL A 64 -5.48 2.54 -1.80
CA VAL A 64 -5.85 1.13 -1.91
C VAL A 64 -4.86 0.23 -1.17
N PHE A 65 -3.56 0.48 -1.34
CA PHE A 65 -2.48 -0.27 -0.71
C PHE A 65 -2.59 -0.26 0.82
N PHE A 66 -2.64 0.93 1.42
CA PHE A 66 -2.71 1.08 2.87
C PHE A 66 -4.05 0.60 3.41
N SER A 67 -5.15 0.77 2.67
CA SER A 67 -6.44 0.20 3.06
C SER A 67 -6.43 -1.33 3.08
N TRP A 68 -5.74 -1.98 2.12
CA TRP A 68 -5.57 -3.42 2.11
C TRP A 68 -4.77 -3.92 3.31
N PHE A 69 -3.61 -3.33 3.57
CA PHE A 69 -2.79 -3.67 4.75
C PHE A 69 -3.50 -3.40 6.08
N TRP A 70 -4.22 -2.28 6.18
CA TRP A 70 -5.03 -1.97 7.36
C TRP A 70 -6.14 -3.01 7.55
N SER A 71 -6.78 -3.44 6.46
CA SER A 71 -7.83 -4.45 6.53
C SER A 71 -7.31 -5.77 7.09
N ILE A 72 -6.11 -6.19 6.71
CA ILE A 72 -5.46 -7.40 7.21
C ILE A 72 -5.05 -7.21 8.68
N GLY A 73 -4.28 -6.15 8.94
CA GLY A 73 -3.67 -5.92 10.26
C GLY A 73 -4.69 -5.60 11.35
N ILE A 74 -5.77 -4.88 11.05
CA ILE A 74 -6.80 -4.51 12.05
C ILE A 74 -8.06 -5.36 11.88
N GLY A 75 -8.49 -5.60 10.65
CA GLY A 75 -9.77 -6.28 10.39
C GLY A 75 -9.79 -7.76 10.73
N LEU A 76 -8.64 -8.41 10.85
CA LEU A 76 -8.54 -9.79 11.33
C LEU A 76 -8.31 -9.90 12.84
N GLN A 77 -8.15 -8.80 13.57
CA GLN A 77 -7.82 -8.85 15.00
C GLN A 77 -8.93 -9.47 15.85
N ASN A 78 -10.19 -9.27 15.48
CA ASN A 78 -11.32 -9.93 16.14
C ASN A 78 -11.37 -11.45 15.90
N LYS A 79 -10.53 -11.97 14.98
CA LYS A 79 -10.40 -13.40 14.67
C LYS A 79 -9.14 -14.03 15.26
N VAL A 80 -8.32 -13.24 15.96
CA VAL A 80 -7.14 -13.74 16.68
C VAL A 80 -7.60 -14.39 18.00
N PRO A 81 -7.10 -15.58 18.37
CA PRO A 81 -7.40 -16.21 19.65
C PRO A 81 -7.19 -15.26 20.84
N ALA A 82 -8.11 -15.27 21.81
CA ALA A 82 -8.06 -14.37 22.97
C ALA A 82 -6.80 -14.56 23.84
N SER A 83 -6.16 -15.74 23.77
CA SER A 83 -4.91 -16.04 24.46
C SER A 83 -3.69 -15.34 23.86
N ILE A 84 -3.78 -14.81 22.63
CA ILE A 84 -2.63 -14.25 21.89
C ILE A 84 -2.71 -12.73 21.84
N LYS A 85 -1.70 -12.07 22.43
CA LYS A 85 -1.62 -10.61 22.47
C LYS A 85 -0.81 -10.05 21.30
N MET A 86 -1.49 -9.49 20.31
CA MET A 86 -0.86 -8.84 19.16
C MET A 86 -0.39 -7.40 19.48
N LYS A 87 0.75 -6.98 18.90
CA LYS A 87 1.35 -5.65 19.10
C LYS A 87 0.68 -4.54 18.25
N ILE A 88 -0.65 -4.42 18.34
CA ILE A 88 -1.47 -3.55 17.48
C ILE A 88 -1.05 -2.07 17.57
N LYS A 89 -0.70 -1.57 18.76
CA LYS A 89 -0.25 -0.17 18.94
C LYS A 89 1.01 0.12 18.11
N LYS A 90 1.97 -0.80 18.13
CA LYS A 90 3.23 -0.71 17.37
C LYS A 90 2.95 -0.75 15.86
N PHE A 91 2.03 -1.61 15.42
CA PHE A 91 1.55 -1.63 14.03
C PHE A 91 0.94 -0.29 13.60
N LYS A 92 0.03 0.30 14.38
CA LYS A 92 -0.60 1.59 14.02
C LYS A 92 0.45 2.69 13.85
N ILE A 93 1.41 2.80 14.76
CA ILE A 93 2.49 3.80 14.67
C ILE A 93 3.29 3.60 13.37
N PHE A 94 3.78 2.38 13.13
CA PHE A 94 4.56 2.08 11.92
C PHE A 94 3.75 2.09 10.63
N PHE A 95 2.43 2.02 10.71
CA PHE A 95 1.55 2.16 9.56
C PHE A 95 1.43 3.61 9.10
N PHE A 96 1.25 4.55 10.05
CA PHE A 96 1.03 5.96 9.72
C PHE A 96 2.30 6.68 9.24
N ILE A 97 3.49 6.26 9.70
CA ILE A 97 4.77 6.85 9.26
C ILE A 97 4.93 6.79 7.73
N PRO A 98 4.93 5.61 7.06
CA PRO A 98 5.07 5.53 5.61
C PRO A 98 3.85 6.11 4.88
N LEU A 99 2.63 5.98 5.43
CA LEU A 99 1.43 6.59 4.84
C LEU A 99 1.59 8.11 4.71
N ILE A 100 1.95 8.79 5.80
CA ILE A 100 2.14 10.25 5.82
C ILE A 100 3.31 10.63 4.93
N TYR A 101 4.45 9.94 5.05
CA TYR A 101 5.66 10.23 4.27
C TYR A 101 5.42 10.14 2.75
N ILE A 102 4.83 9.04 2.27
CA ILE A 102 4.57 8.85 0.83
C ILE A 102 3.47 9.81 0.34
N THR A 103 2.47 10.11 1.17
CA THR A 103 1.42 11.09 0.82
C THR A 103 2.02 12.49 0.64
N LEU A 104 2.86 12.95 1.57
CA LEU A 104 3.54 14.24 1.48
C LEU A 104 4.45 14.32 0.25
N LEU A 105 5.18 13.25 -0.03
CA LEU A 105 6.04 13.14 -1.21
C LEU A 105 5.20 13.22 -2.51
N SER A 106 4.04 12.55 -2.56
CA SER A 106 3.14 12.58 -3.71
C SER A 106 2.54 13.97 -3.93
N ILE A 107 2.11 14.65 -2.87
CA ILE A 107 1.62 16.04 -2.95
C ILE A 107 2.74 16.98 -3.42
N GLY A 108 3.95 16.83 -2.87
CA GLY A 108 5.12 17.61 -3.30
C GLY A 108 5.42 17.44 -4.78
N MET A 109 5.38 16.20 -5.31
CA MET A 109 5.53 15.93 -6.73
C MET A 109 4.43 16.60 -7.57
N GLY A 110 3.18 16.61 -7.11
CA GLY A 110 2.09 17.25 -7.83
C GLY A 110 2.24 18.76 -7.92
N ILE A 111 2.71 19.42 -6.86
CA ILE A 111 3.00 20.86 -6.90
C ILE A 111 4.14 21.12 -7.90
N SER A 112 5.21 20.34 -7.86
CA SER A 112 6.34 20.48 -8.81
C SER A 112 5.93 20.29 -10.27
N PHE A 113 5.07 19.31 -10.58
CA PHE A 113 4.62 19.03 -11.95
C PHE A 113 3.53 19.98 -12.46
N SER A 114 2.79 20.63 -11.56
CA SER A 114 1.74 21.61 -11.94
C SER A 114 2.29 22.94 -12.49
N GLY A 115 3.61 23.11 -12.54
CA GLY A 115 4.25 24.35 -13.01
C GLY A 115 4.13 25.51 -12.03
N TYR A 116 3.56 25.28 -10.84
CA TYR A 116 3.64 26.23 -9.72
C TYR A 116 5.09 26.33 -9.27
N SER A 117 5.77 27.37 -9.75
CA SER A 117 7.08 27.74 -9.23
C SER A 117 6.89 28.26 -7.81
N PHE A 118 7.30 27.46 -6.81
CA PHE A 118 7.59 28.03 -5.49
C PHE A 118 8.57 29.16 -5.73
N SER A 119 8.24 30.37 -5.28
CA SER A 119 9.16 31.50 -5.41
C SER A 119 10.54 31.06 -4.89
N ASN A 120 11.62 31.54 -5.53
CA ASN A 120 13.02 31.21 -5.16
C ASN A 120 13.38 31.50 -3.68
N ASN A 121 12.43 32.01 -2.89
CA ASN A 121 12.52 32.29 -1.47
C ASN A 121 12.03 31.14 -0.57
N PHE A 122 11.37 30.10 -1.11
CA PHE A 122 10.86 28.99 -0.28
C PHE A 122 11.94 27.96 0.08
N PHE A 123 12.91 27.77 -0.81
CA PHE A 123 14.09 26.94 -0.59
C PHE A 123 15.34 27.78 -0.85
N PRO A 124 15.99 28.36 0.18
CA PRO A 124 17.30 28.98 0.02
C PRO A 124 18.25 28.04 -0.75
N ASN A 125 19.10 28.59 -1.63
CA ASN A 125 20.03 27.83 -2.49
C ASN A 125 20.89 26.78 -1.74
N ASN A 126 21.05 26.92 -0.42
CA ASN A 126 21.78 25.99 0.44
C ASN A 126 20.98 24.71 0.81
N LEU A 127 19.65 24.70 0.64
CA LEU A 127 18.80 23.54 0.92
C LEU A 127 18.85 22.49 -0.18
N GLY A 128 19.27 22.83 -1.41
CA GLY A 128 19.34 21.87 -2.53
C GLY A 128 20.22 20.65 -2.24
N LEU A 129 21.31 20.83 -1.48
CA LEU A 129 22.18 19.75 -1.03
C LEU A 129 21.74 19.11 0.30
N MET A 130 21.00 19.83 1.15
CA MET A 130 20.51 19.31 2.43
C MET A 130 19.24 18.47 2.29
N LEU A 131 18.42 18.73 1.28
CA LEU A 131 17.14 18.05 1.08
C LEU A 131 17.32 16.53 0.85
N PRO A 132 18.26 16.06 -0.01
CA PRO A 132 18.52 14.62 -0.15
C PRO A 132 19.06 13.97 1.14
N LEU A 133 19.87 14.70 1.92
CA LEU A 133 20.45 14.21 3.18
C LEU A 133 19.40 14.00 4.28
N ILE A 134 18.29 14.72 4.24
CA ILE A 134 17.15 14.54 5.17
C ILE A 134 16.16 13.52 4.62
N ILE A 135 15.88 13.57 3.32
CA ILE A 135 14.93 12.66 2.67
C ILE A 135 15.42 11.22 2.75
N LEU A 136 16.72 10.97 2.55
CA LEU A 136 17.26 9.60 2.51
C LEU A 136 17.06 8.84 3.84
N PRO A 137 17.45 9.36 5.02
CA PRO A 137 17.15 8.70 6.29
C PRO A 137 15.65 8.50 6.54
N LEU A 138 14.81 9.50 6.21
CA LEU A 138 13.35 9.37 6.33
C LEU A 138 12.80 8.27 5.43
N HIS A 139 13.33 8.15 4.21
CA HIS A 139 12.97 7.10 3.26
C HIS A 139 13.36 5.72 3.78
N LEU A 140 14.59 5.55 4.26
CA LEU A 140 15.08 4.30 4.84
C LEU A 140 14.26 3.89 6.06
N PHE A 141 13.92 4.85 6.93
CA PHE A 141 13.06 4.60 8.08
C PHE A 141 11.64 4.22 7.65
N SER A 142 11.06 4.89 6.65
CA SER A 142 9.77 4.52 6.05
C SER A 142 9.80 3.08 5.50
N MET A 143 10.87 2.68 4.82
CA MET A 143 11.04 1.29 4.35
C MET A 143 11.10 0.29 5.51
N PHE A 144 11.82 0.60 6.59
CA PHE A 144 11.81 -0.22 7.79
C PHE A 144 10.39 -0.38 8.38
N CYS A 145 9.62 0.71 8.43
CA CYS A 145 8.22 0.69 8.88
C CYS A 145 7.36 -0.22 8.00
N MET A 146 7.54 -0.18 6.68
CA MET A 146 6.85 -1.04 5.72
C MET A 146 7.18 -2.52 5.93
N PHE A 147 8.46 -2.86 6.19
CA PHE A 147 8.82 -4.24 6.54
C PHE A 147 8.17 -4.71 7.85
N TYR A 148 8.05 -3.83 8.84
CA TYR A 148 7.31 -4.15 10.06
C TYR A 148 5.81 -4.37 9.79
N MET A 149 5.20 -3.59 8.90
CA MET A 149 3.81 -3.81 8.49
C MET A 149 3.62 -5.17 7.81
N LEU A 150 4.52 -5.54 6.89
CA LEU A 150 4.54 -6.86 6.24
C LEU A 150 4.62 -7.98 7.28
N TYR A 151 5.57 -7.89 8.20
CA TYR A 151 5.74 -8.83 9.33
C TYR A 151 4.47 -8.96 10.17
N PHE A 152 3.86 -7.83 10.53
CA PHE A 152 2.68 -7.84 11.38
C PHE A 152 1.47 -8.47 10.68
N CYS A 153 1.27 -8.15 9.39
CA CYS A 153 0.17 -8.67 8.60
C CYS A 153 0.33 -10.16 8.30
N SER A 154 1.54 -10.62 7.94
CA SER A 154 1.80 -12.05 7.72
C SER A 154 1.63 -12.85 9.01
N LYS A 155 2.16 -12.37 10.15
CA LYS A 155 1.91 -12.99 11.46
C LYS A 155 0.41 -13.04 11.77
N THR A 156 -0.33 -11.96 11.52
CA THR A 156 -1.78 -11.90 11.76
C THR A 156 -2.53 -12.95 10.94
N ILE A 157 -2.26 -13.03 9.63
CA ILE A 157 -2.89 -14.03 8.74
C ILE A 157 -2.64 -15.43 9.28
N LYS A 158 -1.39 -15.76 9.62
CA LYS A 158 -1.01 -17.10 10.03
C LYS A 158 -1.52 -17.47 11.43
N THR A 159 -1.51 -16.53 12.37
CA THR A 159 -2.11 -16.71 13.70
C THR A 159 -3.61 -17.02 13.58
N VAL A 160 -4.33 -16.31 12.71
CA VAL A 160 -5.77 -16.56 12.49
C VAL A 160 -5.99 -17.88 11.74
N GLU A 161 -5.11 -18.27 10.83
CA GLU A 161 -5.19 -19.55 10.12
C GLU A 161 -4.97 -20.74 11.05
N LEU A 162 -3.96 -20.70 11.92
CA LEU A 162 -3.57 -21.81 12.79
C LEU A 162 -4.19 -21.75 14.20
N GLN A 163 -4.85 -20.64 14.55
CA GLN A 163 -5.44 -20.40 15.87
C GLN A 163 -4.45 -20.62 17.04
N LYS A 164 -3.16 -20.38 16.79
CA LYS A 164 -2.08 -20.45 17.78
C LYS A 164 -1.06 -19.34 17.55
N GLU A 165 -0.20 -19.11 18.54
CA GLU A 165 0.93 -18.22 18.31
C GLU A 165 1.92 -18.87 17.34
N VAL A 166 2.36 -18.08 16.36
CA VAL A 166 3.25 -18.53 15.28
C VAL A 166 4.63 -17.90 15.40
N SER A 167 5.63 -18.71 15.10
CA SER A 167 7.03 -18.32 14.92
C SER A 167 7.29 -17.76 13.52
N PHE A 168 8.40 -17.05 13.31
CA PHE A 168 8.70 -16.41 12.02
C PHE A 168 8.76 -17.40 10.84
N GLY A 169 9.32 -18.59 11.06
CA GLY A 169 9.40 -19.63 10.03
C GLY A 169 8.03 -20.11 9.54
N GLU A 170 7.00 -20.04 10.39
CA GLU A 170 5.64 -20.50 10.05
C GLU A 170 4.87 -19.52 9.16
N PHE A 171 5.27 -18.24 9.11
CA PHE A 171 4.59 -17.21 8.31
C PHE A 171 5.50 -16.51 7.28
N ILE A 172 6.72 -17.00 7.09
CA ILE A 172 7.68 -16.41 6.15
C ILE A 172 7.15 -16.42 4.70
N GLY A 173 6.40 -17.46 4.33
CA GLY A 173 5.74 -17.54 3.03
C GLY A 173 4.72 -16.41 2.82
N GLU A 174 3.89 -16.14 3.82
CA GLU A 174 2.95 -15.02 3.81
C GLU A 174 3.66 -13.67 3.78
N PHE A 175 4.81 -13.53 4.45
CA PHE A 175 5.62 -12.30 4.41
C PHE A 175 6.11 -12.00 2.99
N PHE A 176 6.77 -12.96 2.32
CA PHE A 176 7.26 -12.76 0.96
C PHE A 176 6.13 -12.64 -0.05
N SER A 177 5.03 -13.38 0.15
CA SER A 177 3.83 -13.20 -0.67
C SER A 177 3.30 -11.77 -0.57
N LEU A 178 3.15 -11.23 0.64
CA LEU A 178 2.76 -9.84 0.82
C LEU A 178 3.78 -8.85 0.25
N TRP A 179 5.08 -9.15 0.28
CA TRP A 179 6.11 -8.28 -0.28
C TRP A 179 6.09 -8.26 -1.81
N PHE A 180 5.91 -9.40 -2.47
CA PHE A 180 5.81 -9.52 -3.92
C PHE A 180 4.36 -9.34 -4.39
N TYR A 181 3.86 -8.10 -4.28
CA TYR A 181 2.44 -7.71 -4.39
C TYR A 181 1.63 -8.32 -5.56
N PRO A 182 2.13 -8.43 -6.81
CA PRO A 182 1.34 -9.01 -7.90
C PRO A 182 0.99 -10.48 -7.63
N ILE A 183 1.96 -11.26 -7.15
CA ILE A 183 1.78 -12.66 -6.82
C ILE A 183 1.01 -12.76 -5.49
N GLY A 184 1.40 -11.94 -4.53
CA GLY A 184 0.77 -11.82 -3.21
C GLY A 184 -0.72 -11.70 -3.23
N ILE A 185 -1.27 -10.76 -4.00
CA ILE A 185 -2.72 -10.50 -4.04
C ILE A 185 -3.49 -11.74 -4.48
N TRP A 186 -2.98 -12.50 -5.46
CA TRP A 186 -3.67 -13.68 -5.99
C TRP A 186 -3.70 -14.86 -5.02
N PHE A 187 -2.67 -15.01 -4.17
CA PHE A 187 -2.63 -16.10 -3.19
C PHE A 187 -3.18 -15.71 -1.82
N ILE A 188 -2.85 -14.50 -1.35
CA ILE A 188 -3.18 -14.02 -0.01
C ILE A 188 -4.62 -13.55 0.07
N GLN A 189 -5.15 -12.84 -0.93
CA GLN A 189 -6.52 -12.31 -0.84
C GLN A 189 -7.58 -13.43 -0.77
N PRO A 190 -7.54 -14.50 -1.59
CA PRO A 190 -8.50 -15.61 -1.43
C PRO A 190 -8.37 -16.33 -0.09
N LYS A 191 -7.14 -16.45 0.44
CA LYS A 191 -6.91 -16.97 1.80
C LYS A 191 -7.59 -16.07 2.84
N ILE A 192 -7.41 -14.76 2.76
CA ILE A 192 -8.07 -13.79 3.65
C ILE A 192 -9.60 -13.90 3.55
N ASN A 193 -10.16 -14.01 2.34
CA ASN A 193 -11.60 -14.18 2.17
C ASN A 193 -12.12 -15.43 2.91
N LYS A 194 -11.39 -16.56 2.83
CA LYS A 194 -11.71 -17.79 3.55
C LYS A 194 -11.63 -17.60 5.06
N LEU A 195 -10.57 -16.97 5.57
CA LEU A 195 -10.43 -16.67 7.00
C LEU A 195 -11.52 -15.72 7.49
N ALA A 196 -11.96 -14.79 6.64
CA ALA A 196 -13.04 -13.88 6.95
C ALA A 196 -14.38 -14.61 7.14
N LYS A 197 -14.64 -15.65 6.33
CA LYS A 197 -15.89 -16.42 6.34
C LYS A 197 -15.91 -17.59 7.33
N LYS A 198 -14.85 -18.40 7.36
CA LYS A 198 -14.76 -19.68 8.10
C LYS A 198 -14.94 -19.57 9.61
N ILE A 199 -14.73 -18.39 10.19
CA ILE A 199 -14.83 -18.16 11.63
C ILE A 199 -16.18 -17.53 12.02
N GLU A 200 -16.86 -16.83 11.10
CA GLU A 200 -18.25 -16.36 11.31
C GLU A 200 -19.17 -17.59 11.50
N GLU A 201 -18.99 -18.64 10.70
CA GLU A 201 -19.75 -19.90 10.81
C GLU A 201 -19.53 -20.63 12.14
N ILE A 202 -18.32 -20.59 12.72
CA ILE A 202 -18.02 -21.23 14.02
C ILE A 202 -18.67 -20.46 15.19
N GLN A 203 -18.73 -19.13 15.11
CA GLN A 203 -19.36 -18.29 16.13
C GLN A 203 -20.89 -18.37 16.09
N ASP A 204 -21.49 -18.57 14.91
CA ASP A 204 -22.94 -18.74 14.76
C ASP A 204 -23.41 -20.12 15.25
N ILE A 205 -22.64 -21.19 15.02
CA ILE A 205 -22.95 -22.53 15.56
C ILE A 205 -22.91 -22.51 17.10
N GLY A 206 -21.86 -21.93 17.70
CA GLY A 206 -21.75 -21.81 19.16
C GLY A 206 -22.80 -20.91 19.82
N LYS A 207 -23.54 -20.09 19.04
CA LYS A 207 -24.70 -19.33 19.53
C LYS A 207 -25.99 -20.14 19.45
N ASN A 208 -26.16 -20.94 18.42
CA ASN A 208 -27.35 -21.78 18.24
C ASN A 208 -27.38 -22.98 19.20
N ASP A 209 -26.23 -23.46 19.66
CA ASP A 209 -26.14 -24.54 20.66
C ASP A 209 -26.39 -24.06 22.12
N ASN A 210 -26.56 -22.75 22.33
CA ASN A 210 -26.80 -22.13 23.64
C ASN A 210 -28.23 -21.56 23.79
N ILE A 211 -29.17 -21.97 22.93
CA ILE A 211 -30.61 -21.68 22.98
C ILE A 211 -31.37 -22.98 23.16
#